data_AF-A0A504J955-F1
#
_entry.id   AF-A0A504J955-F1
#
_cell.length_a   1.000
_cell.length_b   1.000
_cell.length_c   1.000
_cell.angle_alpha   90.00
_cell.angle_beta   90.00
_cell.angle_gamma   90.00
#
_symmetry.space_group_name_H-M   'P 1'
#
loop_
_entity.id
_entity.type
_entity.pdbx_description
1 polymer ?
#
loop_
_entity_poly.entity_id
_entity_poly.type
_entity_poly.pdbx_seq_one_letter_code
_entity_poly.pdbx_strand_id
1 'polypeptide(L)' 'MKRIGIEETLLEYFKVTGKDWQYSIQYIDNFPKDIIEIRSVCINNKHIHFCEEGDLNNFNSIIYWTLDATK' A
#
# COMPACT_ATOMS: atom_id res chain seq x y z
N MET A 1 10.15 -14.22 8.74
CA MET A 1 10.98 -13.39 7.84
C MET A 1 10.52 -11.95 7.95
N LYS A 2 11.35 -11.02 8.42
CA LYS A 2 11.00 -9.59 8.37
C LYS A 2 10.87 -9.21 6.89
N ARG A 3 9.75 -8.62 6.48
CA ARG A 3 9.55 -8.09 5.11
C ARG A 3 10.29 -6.76 4.98
N ILE A 4 11.60 -6.80 5.26
CA ILE A 4 12.44 -5.62 5.50
C ILE A 4 12.32 -4.68 4.29
N GLY A 5 11.74 -3.49 4.52
CA GLY A 5 11.80 -2.35 3.62
C GLY A 5 10.56 -2.06 2.78
N ILE A 6 9.64 -3.00 2.56
CA ILE A 6 8.48 -2.74 1.68
C ILE A 6 7.52 -1.75 2.34
N GLU A 7 7.13 -2.03 3.58
CA GLU A 7 6.18 -1.21 4.32
C GLU A 7 6.77 0.18 4.59
N GLU A 8 8.07 0.24 4.93
CA GLU A 8 8.78 1.50 5.12
C GLU A 8 8.86 2.31 3.82
N THR A 9 9.17 1.67 2.69
CA THR A 9 9.25 2.35 1.38
C THR A 9 7.88 2.87 0.94
N LEU A 10 6.83 2.06 1.07
CA LEU A 10 5.47 2.51 0.76
C LEU A 10 5.06 3.67 1.66
N LEU A 11 5.31 3.58 2.97
CA LEU A 11 4.99 4.65 3.90
C LEU A 11 5.74 5.95 3.57
N GLU A 12 7.03 5.87 3.24
CA GLU A 12 7.83 7.02 2.83
C GLU A 12 7.31 7.63 1.52
N TYR A 13 7.01 6.80 0.52
CA TYR A 13 6.39 7.24 -0.74
C TYR A 13 5.12 8.05 -0.48
N PHE A 14 4.19 7.53 0.33
CA PHE A 14 2.93 8.23 0.63
C PHE A 14 3.12 9.49 1.48
N LYS A 15 4.13 9.54 2.37
CA LYS A 15 4.47 10.78 3.08
C LYS A 15 4.96 11.89 2.13
N VAL A 16 5.60 11.52 1.02
CA VAL A 16 6.16 12.48 0.05
C VAL A 16 5.14 12.87 -1.02
N THR A 17 4.38 11.91 -1.54
CA THR A 17 3.47 12.13 -2.69
C THR A 17 2.00 12.24 -2.31
N GLY A 18 1.64 11.83 -1.10
CA GLY A 18 0.28 11.76 -0.63
C GLY A 18 -0.26 13.08 -0.08
N LYS A 19 -1.38 12.98 0.63
CA LYS A 19 -2.03 14.05 1.38
C LYS A 19 -1.32 14.19 2.73
N ASP A 20 -1.50 15.32 3.40
CA ASP A 20 -1.01 15.52 4.77
C ASP A 20 -1.91 14.79 5.80
N TRP A 21 -1.97 13.46 5.68
CA TRP A 21 -2.83 12.55 6.44
C TRP A 21 -1.99 11.54 7.23
N GLN A 22 -2.59 10.88 8.22
CA GLN A 22 -1.93 9.74 8.84
C GLN A 22 -2.07 8.50 7.96
N TYR A 23 -0.95 7.88 7.65
CA TYR A 23 -0.90 6.66 6.84
C TYR A 23 -0.57 5.45 7.70
N SER A 24 -1.31 4.37 7.50
CA SER A 24 -0.98 3.03 8.00
C SER A 24 -0.79 2.08 6.81
N ILE A 25 0.08 1.09 6.97
CA ILE A 25 0.35 0.07 5.94
C ILE A 25 -0.19 -1.26 6.44
N GLN A 26 -0.94 -1.97 5.62
CA GLN A 26 -1.46 -3.29 5.94
C GLN A 26 -1.24 -4.25 4.78
N TYR A 27 -0.63 -5.40 5.08
CA TYR A 27 -0.56 -6.48 4.12
C TYR A 27 -1.89 -7.23 4.06
N ILE A 28 -2.30 -7.58 2.84
CA ILE A 28 -3.45 -8.44 2.57
C ILE A 28 -3.04 -9.56 1.61
N ASP A 29 -3.69 -10.70 1.69
CA ASP A 29 -3.44 -11.79 0.73
C ASP A 29 -4.11 -11.51 -0.61
N ASN A 30 -5.30 -10.93 -0.60
CA ASN A 30 -6.06 -10.61 -1.81
C ASN A 30 -6.84 -9.29 -1.63
N PHE A 31 -6.89 -8.50 -2.70
CA PHE A 31 -7.70 -7.29 -2.75
C PHE A 31 -9.21 -7.62 -2.76
N PRO A 32 -10.03 -6.86 -2.02
CA PRO A 32 -11.47 -6.81 -2.24
C PRO A 32 -11.82 -6.59 -3.72
N LYS A 33 -12.91 -7.20 -4.20
CA LYS A 33 -13.33 -7.12 -5.62
C LYS A 33 -13.83 -5.72 -6.03
N ASP A 34 -14.15 -4.92 -5.04
CA ASP A 34 -14.70 -3.58 -5.09
C ASP A 34 -13.64 -2.48 -5.10
N ILE A 35 -12.35 -2.84 -5.12
CA ILE A 35 -11.27 -1.86 -5.24
C ILE A 35 -11.25 -1.28 -6.65
N ILE A 36 -11.39 0.03 -6.70
CA ILE A 36 -11.50 0.81 -7.94
C ILE A 36 -10.12 1.04 -8.56
N GLU A 37 -9.08 1.19 -7.74
CA GLU A 37 -7.73 1.51 -8.21
C GLU A 37 -6.67 0.69 -7.48
N ILE A 38 -6.01 -0.20 -8.23
CA ILE A 38 -4.83 -0.94 -7.78
C ILE A 38 -3.63 -0.38 -8.56
N ARG A 39 -2.58 -0.02 -7.83
CA ARG A 39 -1.30 0.44 -8.39
C ARG A 39 -0.24 -0.62 -8.19
N SER A 40 0.80 -0.58 -9.03
CA SER A 40 1.90 -1.55 -9.01
C SER A 40 3.25 -0.84 -8.97
N VAL A 41 4.16 -1.32 -8.14
CA VAL A 41 5.57 -0.85 -8.09
C VAL A 41 6.51 -2.03 -7.88
N CYS A 42 7.77 -1.87 -8.29
CA CYS A 42 8.84 -2.80 -7.95
C CYS A 42 9.68 -2.24 -6.78
N ILE A 43 9.73 -2.96 -5.65
CA ILE A 43 10.58 -2.63 -4.48
C ILE A 43 11.46 -3.85 -4.21
N ASN A 44 12.78 -3.64 -4.14
CA ASN A 44 13.74 -4.71 -3.83
C ASN A 44 13.57 -5.95 -4.74
N ASN A 45 13.40 -5.74 -6.04
CA ASN A 45 13.12 -6.78 -7.06
C ASN A 45 11.83 -7.58 -6.81
N LYS A 46 10.89 -7.05 -6.03
CA LYS A 46 9.56 -7.63 -5.82
C LYS A 46 8.50 -6.74 -6.41
N HIS A 47 7.63 -7.33 -7.22
CA HIS A 47 6.43 -6.68 -7.73
C HIS A 47 5.39 -6.64 -6.62
N ILE A 48 4.92 -5.45 -6.32
CA ILE A 48 3.97 -5.18 -5.25
C ILE A 48 2.79 -4.47 -5.86
N HIS A 49 1.60 -4.94 -5.51
CA HIS A 49 0.35 -4.27 -5.79
C HIS A 49 -0.15 -3.61 -4.50
N PHE A 50 -0.68 -2.40 -4.61
CA PHE A 50 -1.20 -1.65 -3.47
C PHE A 50 -2.39 -0.77 -3.86
N CYS A 51 -3.23 -0.46 -2.88
CA CYS A 51 -4.33 0.50 -3.01
C CYS A 51 -4.44 1.37 -1.74
N GLU A 52 -4.98 2.57 -1.90
CA GLU A 52 -5.25 3.51 -0.81
C GLU A 52 -6.75 3.47 -0.46
N GLU A 53 -7.07 3.19 0.80
CA GLU A 53 -8.39 3.44 1.36
C GLU A 53 -8.31 4.67 2.27
N GLY A 54 -9.07 5.72 1.95
CA GLY A 54 -9.04 6.98 2.67
C GLY A 54 -10.29 7.20 3.52
N ASP A 55 -10.11 7.56 4.79
CA ASP A 55 -11.16 8.06 5.67
C ASP A 55 -11.05 9.59 5.80
N LEU A 56 -11.91 10.28 5.04
CA LEU A 56 -11.99 11.74 5.01
C LEU A 56 -12.40 12.36 6.35
N ASN A 57 -13.12 11.64 7.21
CA ASN A 57 -13.60 12.19 8.47
C ASN A 57 -12.48 12.20 9.52
N ASN A 58 -11.60 11.20 9.46
CA ASN A 58 -10.52 11.02 10.42
C ASN A 58 -9.14 11.46 9.88
N PHE A 59 -9.06 11.96 8.64
CA PHE A 59 -7.80 12.32 7.96
C PHE A 59 -6.76 11.20 8.01
N ASN A 60 -7.25 9.96 7.88
CA ASN A 60 -6.46 8.76 7.96
C ASN A 60 -6.58 7.99 6.65
N SER A 61 -5.53 7.26 6.31
CA SER A 61 -5.57 6.36 5.17
C SER A 61 -4.83 5.06 5.46
N ILE A 62 -5.43 3.96 5.03
CA ILE A 62 -4.84 2.64 5.08
C ILE A 62 -4.37 2.28 3.67
N ILE A 63 -3.09 1.97 3.54
CA ILE A 63 -2.50 1.45 2.30
C ILE A 63 -2.47 -0.06 2.42
N TYR A 64 -3.33 -0.72 1.65
CA TYR A 64 -3.29 -2.17 1.56
C TYR A 64 -2.30 -2.58 0.48
N TRP A 65 -1.51 -3.63 0.73
CA TRP A 65 -0.58 -4.15 -0.26
C TRP A 65 -0.50 -5.67 -0.25
N THR A 66 -0.14 -6.23 -1.41
CA THR A 66 0.14 -7.65 -1.59
C THR A 66 1.32 -7.83 -2.54
N LEU A 67 1.97 -9.00 -2.48
CA LEU A 67 2.95 -9.37 -3.49
C LEU A 67 2.20 -9.79 -4.74
N ASP A 68 2.70 -9.35 -5.90
CA ASP A 68 2.19 -9.87 -7.17
C ASP A 68 2.42 -11.38 -7.19
N ALA A 69 1.34 -12.14 -7.03
CA ALA A 69 1.35 -13.56 -7.23
C ALA A 69 1.30 -13.76 -8.75
N THR A 70 2.42 -13.49 -9.43
CA THR A 70 2.64 -14.00 -10.77
C THR A 70 2.40 -15.50 -10.72
N LYS A 71 1.26 -15.92 -11.28
CA LYS A 71 0.86 -17.33 -11.45
C LYS A 71 1.87 -18.06 -12.32
#